data_AF-A0AAN8A3B0-F1
#
_entry.id   AF-A0AAN8A3B0-F1
#
_cell.length_a   1.000
_cell.length_b   1.000
_cell.length_c   1.000
_cell.angle_alpha   90.00
_cell.angle_beta   90.00
_cell.angle_gamma   90.00
#
_symmetry.space_group_name_H-M   'P 1'
#
loop_
_entity.id
_entity.type
_entity.pdbx_description
1 polymer ?
#
loop_
_entity_poly.entity_id
_entity_poly.type
_entity_poly.pdbx_seq_one_letter_code
_entity_poly.pdbx_strand_id
1 'polypeptide(L)'
;MFGLHTISLSSSVLPKVSYLRTVAQSASRYNQKHTIDRQVTMSPQLQDRTPKWTPNPNHDMPRNLIGHGTSPPNPNWPNNAKIAVSFVINYEEGGEYSVLNGDSKSESYLTEAVGATPRLEARNTNIESEYDYGARAGIWRLLRVFEKAGLKGTIYGVGLALEGNPAVAKGCLKLGWEVGSHGWRWIDYHDMAEDQERVEINKCIDLIIAQTGEPPRGWYIGRLSPRSYSLLYQIYKERGLELLWLSDSYADDLPYYQAIPSALDNGNADPFLILPYSLDTNDFKYLMPNNWSSPDDLLKYLIGAFDELYAEGEEGSPKMMSIGLHARISGRPGRIGAIRKFVEYVNSKSDVWVATREEIARHWKATHPHQ
;
A
#
# COMPACT_ATOMS: atom_id res chain seq x y z
N MET A 1 32.90 -54.64 -55.79
CA MET A 1 34.04 -54.09 -56.58
C MET A 1 33.95 -52.59 -56.45
N PHE A 2 34.83 -51.79 -55.84
CA PHE A 2 36.19 -51.87 -55.29
C PHE A 2 36.16 -51.02 -53.98
N GLY A 3 37.00 -51.11 -52.96
CA GLY A 3 38.24 -51.82 -52.68
C GLY A 3 38.84 -51.18 -51.41
N LEU A 4 39.16 -52.01 -50.41
CA LEU A 4 39.75 -51.66 -49.12
C LEU A 4 41.18 -51.10 -49.23
N HIS A 5 41.59 -50.25 -48.27
CA HIS A 5 42.93 -50.35 -47.67
C HIS A 5 42.87 -50.08 -46.16
N THR A 6 43.29 -51.10 -45.41
CA THR A 6 43.51 -51.17 -43.96
C THR A 6 44.95 -50.78 -43.63
N ILE A 7 45.16 -50.07 -42.51
CA ILE A 7 46.39 -50.18 -41.71
C ILE A 7 46.00 -50.30 -40.23
N SER A 8 46.64 -51.24 -39.55
CA SER A 8 46.46 -51.71 -38.17
C SER A 8 47.60 -51.20 -37.27
N LEU A 9 47.47 -51.49 -35.96
CA LEU A 9 48.44 -51.45 -34.85
C LEU A 9 48.40 -50.17 -33.99
N SER A 10 48.51 -50.19 -32.66
CA SER A 10 48.49 -51.24 -31.63
C SER A 10 48.46 -50.56 -30.25
N SER A 11 48.18 -51.36 -29.24
CA SER A 11 48.10 -51.13 -27.79
C SER A 11 49.20 -50.29 -27.10
N SER A 12 48.83 -49.49 -26.10
CA SER A 12 49.46 -49.44 -24.75
C SER A 12 48.69 -48.51 -23.79
N VAL A 13 48.08 -49.01 -22.71
CA VAL A 13 48.56 -49.12 -21.30
C VAL A 13 48.53 -47.80 -20.48
N LEU A 14 47.49 -47.68 -19.63
CA LEU A 14 47.36 -47.05 -18.27
C LEU A 14 47.51 -45.51 -18.07
N PRO A 15 47.04 -44.92 -16.94
CA PRO A 15 45.93 -45.27 -16.03
C PRO A 15 44.99 -44.10 -15.65
N LYS A 16 43.80 -44.46 -15.13
CA LYS A 16 42.98 -43.61 -14.24
C LYS A 16 43.78 -43.26 -12.97
N VAL A 17 43.62 -42.02 -12.48
CA VAL A 17 43.53 -41.54 -11.08
C VAL A 17 44.06 -40.11 -11.05
N SER A 18 43.19 -39.12 -10.82
CA SER A 18 43.52 -37.79 -10.24
C SER A 18 42.34 -36.79 -10.24
N TYR A 19 41.29 -36.97 -11.05
CA TYR A 19 40.29 -35.91 -11.23
C TYR A 19 39.17 -35.81 -10.16
N LEU A 20 39.44 -36.25 -8.92
CA LEU A 20 38.48 -36.14 -7.79
C LEU A 20 39.08 -35.54 -6.52
N ARG A 21 40.23 -34.85 -6.60
CA ARG A 21 40.81 -34.14 -5.42
C ARG A 21 40.98 -32.64 -5.53
N THR A 22 40.66 -32.01 -6.67
CA THR A 22 40.90 -30.57 -6.83
C THR A 22 39.68 -29.67 -6.64
N VAL A 23 38.47 -30.23 -6.53
CA VAL A 23 37.24 -29.44 -6.30
C VAL A 23 36.86 -29.33 -4.81
N ALA A 24 37.36 -30.25 -3.97
CA ALA A 24 37.09 -30.25 -2.53
C ALA A 24 38.05 -29.36 -1.70
N GLN A 25 39.17 -28.91 -2.28
CA GLN A 25 40.13 -28.02 -1.59
C GLN A 25 40.00 -26.54 -1.95
N SER A 26 39.26 -26.19 -3.01
CA SER A 26 38.90 -24.81 -3.33
C SER A 26 37.65 -24.33 -2.58
N ALA A 27 36.71 -25.24 -2.26
CA ALA A 27 35.51 -24.93 -1.49
C ALA A 27 35.77 -24.70 0.02
N SER A 28 36.79 -25.33 0.60
CA SER A 28 37.09 -25.18 2.04
C SER A 28 37.96 -23.96 2.38
N ARG A 29 38.52 -23.25 1.38
CA ARG A 29 39.25 -21.99 1.58
C ARG A 29 38.41 -20.74 1.29
N TYR A 30 37.21 -20.91 0.72
CA TYR A 30 36.29 -19.80 0.45
C TYR A 30 35.34 -19.50 1.62
N ASN A 31 35.18 -20.44 2.57
CA ASN A 31 34.24 -20.34 3.69
C ASN A 31 34.84 -19.96 5.06
N GLN A 32 36.09 -19.50 5.10
CA GLN A 32 36.71 -18.99 6.32
C GLN A 32 37.61 -17.77 6.00
N LYS A 33 37.01 -16.64 5.62
CA LYS A 33 37.63 -15.30 5.80
C LYS A 33 36.78 -14.05 5.51
N HIS A 34 35.45 -14.16 5.39
CA HIS A 34 34.60 -12.99 5.17
C HIS A 34 33.43 -12.91 6.17
N THR A 35 33.73 -12.88 7.46
CA THR A 35 33.00 -11.99 8.37
C THR A 35 33.39 -10.58 7.97
N ILE A 36 32.66 -10.01 7.01
CA ILE A 36 32.75 -8.59 6.70
C ILE A 36 31.97 -7.89 7.81
N ASP A 37 32.64 -7.59 8.92
CA ASP A 37 32.34 -6.40 9.72
C ASP A 37 32.60 -5.18 8.82
N ARG A 38 31.69 -4.90 7.89
CA ARG A 38 31.64 -3.59 7.25
C ARG A 38 30.96 -2.69 8.26
N GLN A 39 31.76 -2.15 9.18
CA GLN A 39 31.56 -0.76 9.56
C GLN A 39 31.50 0.01 8.24
N VAL A 40 30.30 0.39 7.82
CA VAL A 40 30.11 1.33 6.72
C VAL A 40 30.74 2.63 7.22
N THR A 41 32.01 2.84 6.90
CA THR A 41 32.65 4.13 7.07
C THR A 41 31.91 5.08 6.13
N MET A 42 31.05 5.92 6.72
CA MET A 42 30.37 6.96 5.98
C MET A 42 31.40 7.75 5.18
N SER A 43 31.07 8.12 3.94
CA SER A 43 31.98 8.93 3.13
C SER A 43 32.40 10.18 3.92
N PRO A 44 33.63 10.70 3.75
CA PRO A 44 34.09 11.89 4.47
C PRO A 44 33.18 13.11 4.30
N GLN A 45 32.35 13.11 3.24
CA GLN A 45 31.36 14.16 2.92
C GLN A 45 30.08 14.09 3.78
N LEU A 46 29.86 13.02 4.55
CA LEU A 46 28.71 12.84 5.44
C LEU A 46 29.02 13.14 6.91
N GLN A 47 30.30 13.33 7.28
CA GLN A 47 30.71 13.53 8.68
C GLN A 47 30.32 14.90 9.26
N ASP A 48 29.96 15.89 8.42
CA ASP A 48 29.66 17.27 8.82
C ASP A 48 28.16 17.61 8.75
N ARG A 49 27.28 16.64 8.99
CA ARG A 49 25.84 16.89 9.09
C ARG A 49 25.38 16.63 10.50
N THR A 50 25.42 17.66 11.36
CA THR A 50 24.60 17.65 12.57
C THR A 50 23.14 17.45 12.14
N PRO A 51 22.45 16.39 12.59
CA PRO A 51 21.04 16.22 12.28
C PRO A 51 20.28 17.45 12.77
N LYS A 52 19.51 18.11 11.89
CA LYS A 52 18.61 19.23 12.27
C LYS A 52 17.38 18.73 13.05
N TRP A 53 17.39 17.48 13.46
CA TRP A 53 16.27 16.75 14.01
C TRP A 53 16.77 15.69 14.98
N THR A 54 16.12 15.59 16.13
CA THR A 54 16.42 14.59 17.15
C THR A 54 15.33 13.51 17.09
N PRO A 55 15.68 12.24 16.84
CA PRO A 55 14.69 11.16 16.85
C PRO A 55 14.03 11.04 18.22
N ASN A 56 12.71 10.94 18.22
CA ASN A 56 11.90 10.52 19.34
C ASN A 56 11.75 8.99 19.33
N PRO A 57 12.34 8.26 20.30
CA PRO A 57 12.35 6.80 20.32
C PRO A 57 10.96 6.17 20.56
N ASN A 58 9.94 6.96 20.92
CA ASN A 58 8.56 6.50 21.10
C ASN A 58 7.74 6.52 19.80
N HIS A 59 8.18 7.26 18.79
CA HIS A 59 7.35 7.55 17.61
C HIS A 59 8.09 7.29 16.29
N ASP A 60 9.39 7.59 16.26
CA ASP A 60 10.14 7.56 15.02
C ASP A 60 10.66 6.16 14.69
N MET A 61 10.51 5.80 13.42
CA MET A 61 11.05 4.58 12.85
C MET A 61 12.21 4.91 11.90
N PRO A 62 13.32 4.17 11.95
CA PRO A 62 14.42 4.38 11.03
C PRO A 62 13.99 4.06 9.60
N ARG A 63 14.48 4.84 8.64
CA ARG A 63 14.28 4.54 7.21
C ARG A 63 15.00 3.23 6.86
N ASN A 64 14.28 2.34 6.17
CA ASN A 64 14.85 1.17 5.53
C ASN A 64 14.95 1.40 4.02
N LEU A 65 16.17 1.57 3.50
CA LEU A 65 16.40 1.76 2.06
C LEU A 65 16.60 0.45 1.31
N ILE A 66 16.77 -0.66 2.03
CA ILE A 66 17.08 -1.96 1.45
C ILE A 66 15.79 -2.70 1.13
N GLY A 67 14.80 -2.66 2.04
CA GLY A 67 13.55 -3.43 1.90
C GLY A 67 13.85 -4.91 1.72
N HIS A 68 13.20 -5.54 0.74
CA HIS A 68 13.50 -6.92 0.33
C HIS A 68 14.75 -7.08 -0.54
N GLY A 69 15.36 -5.98 -1.01
CA GLY A 69 16.53 -5.99 -1.88
C GLY A 69 16.32 -6.77 -3.17
N THR A 70 17.35 -7.49 -3.63
CA THR A 70 17.32 -8.26 -4.88
C THR A 70 16.60 -9.60 -4.78
N SER A 71 15.99 -9.91 -3.62
CA SER A 71 15.40 -11.22 -3.36
C SER A 71 14.06 -11.09 -2.63
N PRO A 72 13.06 -10.47 -3.29
CA PRO A 72 11.71 -10.38 -2.75
C PRO A 72 11.13 -11.77 -2.47
N PRO A 73 10.41 -11.95 -1.35
CA PRO A 73 9.78 -13.22 -1.04
C PRO A 73 8.68 -13.50 -2.07
N ASN A 74 8.55 -14.75 -2.50
CA ASN A 74 7.38 -15.14 -3.29
C ASN A 74 6.14 -15.07 -2.39
N PRO A 75 5.14 -14.24 -2.70
CA PRO A 75 3.96 -14.07 -1.85
C PRO A 75 3.08 -15.32 -1.80
N ASN A 76 3.25 -16.28 -2.72
CA ASN A 76 2.40 -17.46 -2.89
C ASN A 76 0.92 -17.10 -2.90
N TRP A 77 0.53 -16.10 -3.69
CA TRP A 77 -0.85 -15.63 -3.75
C TRP A 77 -1.82 -16.79 -3.99
N PRO A 78 -3.05 -16.73 -3.41
CA PRO A 78 -4.05 -17.77 -3.58
C PRO A 78 -4.25 -18.15 -5.06
N ASN A 79 -4.45 -19.44 -5.31
CA ASN A 79 -4.60 -20.02 -6.66
C ASN A 79 -3.42 -19.74 -7.60
N ASN A 80 -2.20 -19.53 -7.07
CA ASN A 80 -1.00 -19.23 -7.85
C ASN A 80 -1.13 -17.97 -8.72
N ALA A 81 -1.88 -16.98 -8.23
CA ALA A 81 -2.12 -15.74 -8.93
C ALA A 81 -0.79 -15.01 -9.24
N LYS A 82 -0.70 -14.45 -10.45
CA LYS A 82 0.47 -13.70 -10.95
C LYS A 82 0.53 -12.29 -10.39
N ILE A 83 -0.62 -11.78 -9.96
CA ILE A 83 -0.73 -10.46 -9.36
C ILE A 83 -1.90 -10.43 -8.38
N ALA A 84 -1.72 -9.72 -7.27
CA ALA A 84 -2.80 -9.35 -6.37
C ALA A 84 -3.23 -7.89 -6.64
N VAL A 85 -4.48 -7.64 -7.02
CA VAL A 85 -4.99 -6.29 -7.28
C VAL A 85 -5.88 -5.83 -6.12
N SER A 86 -5.54 -4.68 -5.53
CA SER A 86 -6.25 -4.06 -4.42
C SER A 86 -6.85 -2.73 -4.86
N PHE A 87 -8.16 -2.73 -5.15
CA PHE A 87 -8.91 -1.51 -5.40
C PHE A 87 -9.25 -0.83 -4.09
N VAL A 88 -8.94 0.46 -3.99
CA VAL A 88 -9.21 1.30 -2.83
C VAL A 88 -10.08 2.47 -3.25
N ILE A 89 -11.22 2.65 -2.60
CA ILE A 89 -12.02 3.87 -2.73
C ILE A 89 -11.86 4.69 -1.46
N ASN A 90 -11.34 5.91 -1.59
CA ASN A 90 -11.30 6.89 -0.52
C ASN A 90 -12.68 7.55 -0.43
N TYR A 91 -13.23 7.58 0.79
CA TYR A 91 -14.48 8.22 1.11
C TYR A 91 -14.25 9.25 2.20
N GLU A 92 -14.11 10.48 1.75
CA GLU A 92 -13.58 11.61 2.51
C GLU A 92 -14.62 12.74 2.59
N GLU A 93 -15.63 12.69 1.73
CA GLU A 93 -16.64 13.71 1.52
C GLU A 93 -17.52 13.94 2.75
N GLY A 94 -17.39 15.13 3.35
CA GLY A 94 -17.95 15.54 4.64
C GLY A 94 -16.90 15.63 5.76
N GLY A 95 -15.75 14.99 5.59
CA GLY A 95 -14.65 14.93 6.55
C GLY A 95 -13.52 15.92 6.30
N GLU A 96 -13.49 16.58 5.15
CA GLU A 96 -12.48 17.55 4.71
C GLU A 96 -12.47 18.84 5.53
N TYR A 97 -11.51 19.74 5.25
CA TYR A 97 -11.46 21.06 5.90
C TYR A 97 -12.73 21.87 5.61
N SER A 98 -13.43 22.29 6.67
CA SER A 98 -14.60 23.14 6.59
C SER A 98 -14.80 23.92 7.87
N VAL A 99 -15.16 25.19 7.76
CA VAL A 99 -15.58 26.00 8.93
C VAL A 99 -16.81 25.43 9.63
N LEU A 100 -17.61 24.60 8.94
CA LEU A 100 -18.74 23.89 9.54
C LEU A 100 -18.29 22.73 10.45
N ASN A 101 -17.09 22.21 10.22
CA ASN A 101 -16.45 21.17 11.02
C ASN A 101 -15.55 21.75 12.12
N GLY A 102 -15.55 23.08 12.28
CA GLY A 102 -14.74 23.79 13.29
C GLY A 102 -13.32 24.16 12.84
N ASP A 103 -12.99 24.01 11.55
CA ASP A 103 -11.68 24.39 11.03
C ASP A 103 -11.60 25.89 10.72
N SER A 104 -10.40 26.47 10.75
CA SER A 104 -10.16 27.88 10.42
C SER A 104 -10.18 28.19 8.92
N LYS A 105 -10.41 27.19 8.07
CA LYS A 105 -10.32 27.33 6.61
C LYS A 105 -11.22 26.36 5.86
N SER A 106 -11.56 26.72 4.62
CA SER A 106 -12.16 25.80 3.65
C SER A 106 -11.13 24.84 3.07
N GLU A 107 -11.61 23.72 2.51
CA GLU A 107 -10.79 22.83 1.70
C GLU A 107 -10.28 23.50 0.41
N SER A 108 -9.10 23.07 -0.02
CA SER A 108 -8.45 23.47 -1.27
C SER A 108 -7.67 22.31 -1.94
N TYR A 109 -7.59 21.14 -1.30
CA TYR A 109 -6.90 19.98 -1.80
C TYR A 109 -7.85 19.02 -2.54
N LEU A 110 -7.33 18.38 -3.60
CA LEU A 110 -8.08 17.47 -4.49
C LEU A 110 -9.43 18.02 -4.92
N THR A 111 -9.39 19.19 -5.57
CA THR A 111 -10.55 19.89 -6.12
C THR A 111 -10.37 20.17 -7.61
N GLU A 112 -11.45 20.28 -8.38
CA GLU A 112 -11.41 20.69 -9.80
C GLU A 112 -10.82 22.10 -9.97
N ALA A 113 -10.85 22.93 -8.92
CA ALA A 113 -10.18 24.23 -8.88
C ALA A 113 -8.69 24.07 -8.51
N VAL A 114 -7.92 23.37 -9.36
CA VAL A 114 -6.50 23.07 -9.12
C VAL A 114 -5.71 24.35 -8.84
N GLY A 115 -4.99 24.38 -7.72
CA GLY A 115 -4.20 25.53 -7.29
C GLY A 115 -4.99 26.63 -6.58
N ALA A 116 -6.29 26.44 -6.33
CA ALA A 116 -7.06 27.35 -5.48
C ALA A 116 -6.45 27.41 -4.06
N THR A 117 -6.48 28.59 -3.47
CA THR A 117 -6.11 28.77 -2.06
C THR A 117 -7.32 28.57 -1.16
N PRO A 118 -7.13 28.08 0.08
CA PRO A 118 -8.22 27.94 1.02
C PRO A 118 -8.77 29.31 1.44
N ARG A 119 -10.07 29.39 1.68
CA ARG A 119 -10.70 30.58 2.24
C ARG A 119 -10.58 30.52 3.76
N LEU A 120 -9.99 31.55 4.38
CA LEU A 120 -9.85 31.63 5.83
C LEU A 120 -11.16 32.09 6.47
N GLU A 121 -11.54 31.45 7.57
CA GLU A 121 -12.73 31.76 8.39
C GLU A 121 -14.03 31.88 7.56
N ALA A 122 -14.08 31.22 6.41
CA ALA A 122 -15.18 31.31 5.47
C ALA A 122 -15.39 29.98 4.73
N ARG A 123 -16.65 29.76 4.38
CA ARG A 123 -17.07 28.65 3.51
C ARG A 123 -16.59 28.84 2.08
N ASN A 124 -16.38 27.72 1.40
CA ASN A 124 -16.16 27.71 -0.05
C ASN A 124 -17.21 26.80 -0.70
N THR A 125 -18.40 27.35 -0.90
CA THR A 125 -19.59 26.60 -1.32
C THR A 125 -19.42 25.86 -2.65
N ASN A 126 -18.57 26.36 -3.55
CA ASN A 126 -18.27 25.66 -4.80
C ASN A 126 -17.49 24.35 -4.53
N ILE A 127 -16.49 24.41 -3.66
CA ILE A 127 -15.68 23.23 -3.29
C ILE A 127 -16.51 22.27 -2.44
N GLU A 128 -17.30 22.77 -1.50
CA GLU A 128 -18.25 21.95 -0.74
C GLU A 128 -19.19 21.18 -1.68
N SER A 129 -19.76 21.85 -2.69
CA SER A 129 -20.64 21.19 -3.66
C SER A 129 -19.92 20.15 -4.54
N GLU A 130 -18.61 20.27 -4.70
CA GLU A 130 -17.78 19.29 -5.40
C GLU A 130 -17.58 18.03 -4.56
N TYR A 131 -17.29 18.19 -3.26
CA TYR A 131 -17.24 17.08 -2.30
C TYR A 131 -18.62 16.42 -2.17
N ASP A 132 -19.71 17.20 -2.08
CA ASP A 132 -21.07 16.66 -2.07
C ASP A 132 -21.36 15.74 -3.27
N TYR A 133 -20.78 16.01 -4.45
CA TYR A 133 -20.94 15.14 -5.60
C TYR A 133 -20.40 13.72 -5.34
N GLY A 134 -19.25 13.60 -4.67
CA GLY A 134 -18.66 12.31 -4.30
C GLY A 134 -19.59 11.51 -3.39
N ALA A 135 -20.05 12.13 -2.30
CA ALA A 135 -20.97 11.52 -1.33
C ALA A 135 -22.35 11.15 -1.94
N ARG A 136 -22.89 12.02 -2.79
CA ARG A 136 -24.27 11.90 -3.30
C ARG A 136 -24.39 11.02 -4.54
N ALA A 137 -23.37 11.00 -5.41
CA ALA A 137 -23.47 10.37 -6.71
C ALA A 137 -22.24 9.54 -7.10
N GLY A 138 -21.03 10.03 -6.78
CA GLY A 138 -19.77 9.43 -7.17
C GLY A 138 -19.57 8.02 -6.59
N ILE A 139 -19.72 7.89 -5.27
CA ILE A 139 -19.54 6.63 -4.54
C ILE A 139 -20.45 5.53 -5.09
N TRP A 140 -21.74 5.82 -5.27
CA TRP A 140 -22.71 4.85 -5.77
C TRP A 140 -22.42 4.41 -7.21
N ARG A 141 -21.84 5.29 -8.02
CA ARG A 141 -21.47 4.96 -9.39
C ARG A 141 -20.27 4.03 -9.43
N LEU A 142 -19.26 4.27 -8.59
CA LEU A 142 -18.11 3.39 -8.44
C LEU A 142 -18.55 2.01 -7.92
N LEU A 143 -19.32 1.95 -6.83
CA LEU A 143 -19.78 0.68 -6.26
C LEU A 143 -20.57 -0.17 -7.28
N ARG A 144 -21.42 0.45 -8.11
CA ARG A 144 -22.13 -0.26 -9.20
C ARG A 144 -21.20 -0.81 -10.30
N VAL A 145 -20.05 -0.21 -10.55
CA VAL A 145 -19.07 -0.76 -11.52
C VAL A 145 -18.49 -2.05 -10.97
N PHE A 146 -18.05 -2.05 -9.72
CA PHE A 146 -17.47 -3.22 -9.07
C PHE A 146 -18.49 -4.32 -8.81
N GLU A 147 -19.70 -3.98 -8.35
CA GLU A 147 -20.81 -4.93 -8.17
C GLU A 147 -21.12 -5.68 -9.47
N LYS A 148 -21.23 -4.96 -10.60
CA LYS A 148 -21.47 -5.58 -11.92
C LYS A 148 -20.34 -6.50 -12.37
N ALA A 149 -19.11 -6.21 -11.95
CA ALA A 149 -17.94 -7.00 -12.28
C ALA A 149 -17.72 -8.18 -11.31
N GLY A 150 -18.54 -8.30 -10.25
CA GLY A 150 -18.34 -9.28 -9.19
C GLY A 150 -17.06 -9.06 -8.39
N LEU A 151 -16.51 -7.84 -8.41
CA LEU A 151 -15.26 -7.49 -7.74
C LEU A 151 -15.52 -6.75 -6.43
N LYS A 152 -14.59 -6.93 -5.51
CA LYS A 152 -14.56 -6.25 -4.21
C LYS A 152 -13.29 -5.45 -4.04
N GLY A 153 -13.26 -4.64 -2.99
CA GLY A 153 -12.13 -3.81 -2.63
C GLY A 153 -12.23 -3.33 -1.18
N THR A 154 -11.41 -2.34 -0.85
CA THR A 154 -11.39 -1.72 0.47
C THR A 154 -11.85 -0.27 0.34
N ILE A 155 -12.78 0.16 1.20
CA ILE A 155 -13.05 1.58 1.38
C ILE A 155 -12.10 2.13 2.44
N TYR A 156 -11.45 3.24 2.15
CA TYR A 156 -10.76 4.07 3.13
C TYR A 156 -11.76 5.12 3.59
N GLY A 157 -12.45 4.81 4.70
CA GLY A 157 -13.54 5.63 5.21
C GLY A 157 -13.08 6.62 6.27
N VAL A 158 -13.23 7.90 5.99
CA VAL A 158 -13.05 8.95 7.00
C VAL A 158 -14.23 8.92 7.95
N GLY A 159 -13.96 8.92 9.26
CA GLY A 159 -14.98 8.77 10.30
C GLY A 159 -16.11 9.78 10.15
N LEU A 160 -15.81 11.08 10.12
CA LEU A 160 -16.85 12.12 9.98
C LEU A 160 -17.65 11.99 8.68
N ALA A 161 -17.03 11.57 7.58
CA ALA A 161 -17.71 11.32 6.31
C ALA A 161 -18.70 10.14 6.42
N LEU A 162 -18.27 9.03 7.04
CA LEU A 162 -19.12 7.87 7.30
C LEU A 162 -20.25 8.18 8.28
N GLU A 163 -20.02 9.05 9.27
CA GLU A 163 -21.05 9.53 10.20
C GLU A 163 -22.13 10.30 9.43
N GLY A 164 -21.73 11.19 8.52
CA GLY A 164 -22.66 11.95 7.68
C GLY A 164 -23.44 11.11 6.66
N ASN A 165 -22.92 9.93 6.28
CA ASN A 165 -23.55 9.05 5.30
C ASN A 165 -23.38 7.56 5.62
N PRO A 166 -24.10 7.04 6.64
CA PRO A 166 -23.96 5.65 7.10
C PRO A 166 -24.44 4.61 6.07
N ALA A 167 -25.09 5.04 4.99
CA ALA A 167 -25.49 4.14 3.91
C ALA A 167 -24.26 3.59 3.15
N VAL A 168 -23.13 4.31 3.15
CA VAL A 168 -21.93 3.90 2.42
C VAL A 168 -21.29 2.67 3.05
N ALA A 169 -21.06 2.67 4.37
CA ALA A 169 -20.53 1.50 5.08
C ALA A 169 -21.43 0.26 4.87
N LYS A 170 -22.75 0.43 4.99
CA LYS A 170 -23.73 -0.65 4.74
C LYS A 170 -23.67 -1.16 3.30
N GLY A 171 -23.50 -0.27 2.33
CA GLY A 171 -23.35 -0.61 0.91
C GLY A 171 -22.08 -1.43 0.66
N CYS A 172 -20.95 -1.03 1.25
CA CYS A 172 -19.69 -1.76 1.17
C CYS A 172 -19.83 -3.19 1.73
N LEU A 173 -20.38 -3.34 2.94
CA LEU A 173 -20.57 -4.66 3.56
C LEU A 173 -21.45 -5.60 2.73
N LYS A 174 -22.53 -5.07 2.13
CA LYS A 174 -23.40 -5.85 1.24
C LYS A 174 -22.64 -6.42 0.03
N LEU A 175 -21.62 -5.71 -0.44
CA LEU A 175 -20.78 -6.12 -1.57
C LEU A 175 -19.55 -6.94 -1.14
N GLY A 176 -19.40 -7.25 0.15
CA GLY A 176 -18.21 -7.94 0.68
C GLY A 176 -16.95 -7.07 0.64
N TRP A 177 -17.09 -5.74 0.62
CA TRP A 177 -15.98 -4.82 0.72
C TRP A 177 -15.55 -4.67 2.17
N GLU A 178 -14.24 -4.49 2.36
CA GLU A 178 -13.67 -4.11 3.65
C GLU A 178 -13.90 -2.62 3.92
N VAL A 179 -14.19 -2.27 5.18
CA VAL A 179 -14.20 -0.89 5.68
C VAL A 179 -12.94 -0.64 6.51
N GLY A 180 -11.90 -0.11 5.86
CA GLY A 180 -10.68 0.37 6.50
C GLY A 180 -10.86 1.80 7.02
N SER A 181 -10.07 2.17 8.04
CA SER A 181 -10.10 3.53 8.59
C SER A 181 -9.26 4.47 7.74
N HIS A 182 -9.81 5.66 7.48
CA HIS A 182 -9.09 6.79 6.90
C HIS A 182 -8.87 7.97 7.87
N GLY A 183 -8.82 7.68 9.18
CA GLY A 183 -8.82 8.72 10.22
C GLY A 183 -10.20 9.29 10.50
N TRP A 184 -10.35 10.08 11.56
CA TRP A 184 -11.64 10.73 11.88
C TRP A 184 -11.96 11.88 10.93
N ARG A 185 -10.93 12.66 10.57
CA ARG A 185 -11.02 13.82 9.68
C ARG A 185 -10.06 13.64 8.52
N TRP A 186 -10.39 14.26 7.38
CA TRP A 186 -9.49 14.31 6.24
C TRP A 186 -8.71 15.62 6.25
N ILE A 187 -7.73 15.71 7.15
CA ILE A 187 -6.90 16.89 7.38
C ILE A 187 -5.41 16.52 7.45
N ASP A 188 -4.54 17.50 7.62
CA ASP A 188 -3.13 17.27 7.94
C ASP A 188 -2.95 17.07 9.44
N TYR A 189 -2.48 15.88 9.85
CA TYR A 189 -2.26 15.52 11.26
C TYR A 189 -0.87 15.93 11.77
N HIS A 190 0.04 16.44 10.94
CA HIS A 190 1.46 16.65 11.30
C HIS A 190 1.65 17.32 12.67
N ASP A 191 0.97 18.45 12.86
CA ASP A 191 1.04 19.28 14.07
C ASP A 191 -0.09 19.03 15.08
N MET A 192 -0.93 18.01 14.87
CA MET A 192 -2.03 17.70 15.79
C MET A 192 -1.49 17.26 17.15
N ALA A 193 -2.04 17.82 18.23
CA ALA A 193 -1.69 17.40 19.58
C ALA A 193 -2.02 15.91 19.82
N GLU A 194 -1.19 15.22 20.61
CA GLU A 194 -1.31 13.78 20.83
C GLU A 194 -2.67 13.37 21.45
N ASP A 195 -3.14 14.14 22.42
CA ASP A 195 -4.42 13.92 23.09
C ASP A 195 -5.60 14.05 22.12
N GLN A 196 -5.55 15.05 21.25
CA GLN A 196 -6.53 15.23 20.19
C GLN A 196 -6.51 14.08 19.17
N GLU A 197 -5.32 13.67 18.70
CA GLU A 197 -5.20 12.56 17.75
C GLU A 197 -5.70 11.23 18.35
N ARG A 198 -5.43 10.99 19.64
CA ARG A 198 -5.93 9.82 20.38
C ARG A 198 -7.46 9.82 20.48
N VAL A 199 -8.08 10.98 20.68
CA VAL A 199 -9.55 11.14 20.67
C VAL A 199 -10.10 10.81 19.28
N GLU A 200 -9.48 11.32 18.22
CA GLU A 200 -9.92 11.09 16.85
C GLU A 200 -9.79 9.63 16.42
N ILE A 201 -8.68 8.96 16.76
CA ILE A 201 -8.52 7.53 16.50
C ILE A 201 -9.64 6.73 17.17
N ASN A 202 -9.91 6.98 18.46
CA ASN A 202 -10.95 6.26 19.19
C ASN A 202 -12.35 6.52 18.61
N LYS A 203 -12.68 7.78 18.28
CA LYS A 203 -13.95 8.13 17.62
C LYS A 203 -14.14 7.37 16.32
N CYS A 204 -13.11 7.29 15.49
CA CYS A 204 -13.19 6.58 14.22
C CYS A 204 -13.41 5.06 14.43
N ILE A 205 -12.69 4.45 15.37
CA ILE A 205 -12.89 3.03 15.72
C ILE A 205 -14.32 2.79 16.18
N ASP A 206 -14.82 3.60 17.12
CA ASP A 206 -16.15 3.44 17.70
C ASP A 206 -17.26 3.60 16.65
N LEU A 207 -17.11 4.58 15.76
CA LEU A 207 -18.05 4.78 14.66
C LEU A 207 -18.06 3.59 13.70
N ILE A 208 -16.89 3.10 13.29
CA ILE A 208 -16.81 1.98 12.36
C ILE A 208 -17.42 0.73 13.00
N ILE A 209 -17.12 0.42 14.27
CA ILE A 209 -17.77 -0.67 15.02
C ILE A 209 -19.29 -0.48 15.01
N ALA A 210 -19.79 0.72 15.31
CA ALA A 210 -21.22 0.98 15.36
C ALA A 210 -21.92 0.78 14.00
N GLN A 211 -21.24 1.04 12.88
CA GLN A 211 -21.81 0.91 11.55
C GLN A 211 -21.63 -0.47 10.90
N THR A 212 -20.55 -1.19 11.26
CA THR A 212 -20.16 -2.45 10.59
C THR A 212 -20.26 -3.68 11.48
N GLY A 213 -20.32 -3.50 12.81
CA GLY A 213 -20.25 -4.57 13.80
C GLY A 213 -18.82 -4.99 14.17
N GLU A 214 -17.81 -4.53 13.45
CA GLU A 214 -16.40 -4.93 13.62
C GLU A 214 -15.47 -3.71 13.64
N PRO A 215 -14.36 -3.73 14.40
CA PRO A 215 -13.38 -2.66 14.34
C PRO A 215 -12.71 -2.62 12.96
N PRO A 216 -12.23 -1.45 12.50
CA PRO A 216 -11.41 -1.39 11.30
C PRO A 216 -10.15 -2.23 11.52
N ARG A 217 -9.83 -3.13 10.57
CA ARG A 217 -8.65 -4.00 10.68
C ARG A 217 -7.37 -3.36 10.17
N GLY A 218 -7.46 -2.21 9.51
CA GLY A 218 -6.29 -1.44 9.13
C GLY A 218 -6.58 0.03 8.84
N TRP A 219 -5.49 0.75 8.67
CA TRP A 219 -5.48 2.22 8.60
C TRP A 219 -4.65 2.73 7.45
N TYR A 220 -5.15 3.80 6.85
CA TYR A 220 -4.40 4.74 6.03
C TYR A 220 -4.81 6.14 6.47
N ILE A 221 -3.91 7.01 6.93
CA ILE A 221 -4.27 8.39 7.33
C ILE A 221 -3.94 9.37 6.19
N GLY A 222 -3.01 9.03 5.31
CA GLY A 222 -2.44 9.84 4.26
C GLY A 222 -1.46 10.86 4.80
N ARG A 223 -1.97 11.88 5.51
CA ARG A 223 -1.21 13.01 6.05
C ARG A 223 -0.97 12.81 7.55
N LEU A 224 -0.08 11.86 7.87
CA LEU A 224 0.23 11.43 9.23
C LEU A 224 0.82 12.53 10.12
N SER A 225 0.63 12.36 11.43
CA SER A 225 1.52 12.93 12.44
C SER A 225 2.73 12.01 12.65
N PRO A 226 3.84 12.51 13.23
CA PRO A 226 4.93 11.64 13.67
C PRO A 226 4.49 10.55 14.66
N ARG A 227 3.38 10.76 15.39
CA ARG A 227 2.89 9.89 16.46
C ARG A 227 1.88 8.83 15.99
N SER A 228 1.26 9.02 14.83
CA SER A 228 0.09 8.24 14.38
C SER A 228 0.26 6.72 14.55
N TYR A 229 1.37 6.16 14.09
CA TYR A 229 1.63 4.72 14.21
C TYR A 229 1.73 4.25 15.67
N SER A 230 2.46 4.98 16.51
CA SER A 230 2.58 4.64 17.93
C SER A 230 1.24 4.70 18.66
N LEU A 231 0.40 5.69 18.32
CA LEU A 231 -0.94 5.83 18.91
C LEU A 231 -1.86 4.70 18.47
N LEU A 232 -1.85 4.34 17.18
CA LEU A 232 -2.62 3.20 16.68
C LEU A 232 -2.24 1.90 17.41
N TYR A 233 -0.95 1.63 17.57
CA TYR A 233 -0.49 0.47 18.34
C TYR A 233 -1.00 0.49 19.79
N GLN A 234 -0.76 1.59 20.51
CA GLN A 234 -1.16 1.72 21.91
C GLN A 234 -2.67 1.53 22.09
N ILE A 235 -3.48 2.24 21.28
CA ILE A 235 -4.94 2.20 21.38
C ILE A 235 -5.48 0.81 21.05
N TYR A 236 -4.99 0.16 19.99
CA TYR A 236 -5.42 -1.20 19.66
C TYR A 236 -5.04 -2.20 20.75
N LYS A 237 -3.83 -2.08 21.31
CA LYS A 237 -3.39 -2.91 22.43
C LYS A 237 -4.24 -2.69 23.69
N GLU A 238 -4.45 -1.44 24.09
CA GLU A 238 -5.27 -1.05 25.24
C GLU A 238 -6.71 -1.57 25.13
N ARG A 239 -7.26 -1.57 23.90
CA ARG A 239 -8.62 -2.05 23.62
C ARG A 239 -8.72 -3.54 23.34
N GLY A 240 -7.60 -4.28 23.30
CA GLY A 240 -7.58 -5.70 22.93
C GLY A 240 -8.08 -5.97 21.50
N LEU A 241 -7.85 -5.03 20.57
CA LEU A 241 -8.27 -5.13 19.18
C LEU A 241 -7.11 -5.63 18.29
N GLU A 242 -7.45 -6.31 17.20
CA GLU A 242 -6.47 -6.73 16.20
C GLU A 242 -6.29 -5.66 15.12
N LEU A 243 -5.07 -5.13 15.01
CA LEU A 243 -4.60 -4.31 13.90
C LEU A 243 -3.83 -5.21 12.91
N LEU A 244 -4.36 -5.38 11.71
CA LEU A 244 -3.78 -6.26 10.68
C LEU A 244 -2.79 -5.56 9.77
N TRP A 245 -3.11 -4.34 9.34
CA TRP A 245 -2.31 -3.65 8.33
C TRP A 245 -2.32 -2.13 8.51
N LEU A 246 -1.22 -1.51 8.08
CA LEU A 246 -1.09 -0.06 7.89
C LEU A 246 -0.69 0.20 6.44
N SER A 247 -1.13 1.31 5.85
CA SER A 247 -0.89 1.61 4.43
C SER A 247 -0.29 2.98 4.15
N ASP A 248 0.14 3.73 5.18
CA ASP A 248 0.90 4.98 5.02
C ASP A 248 2.38 4.73 4.66
N SER A 249 2.58 3.97 3.59
CA SER A 249 3.87 3.73 2.96
C SER A 249 3.68 3.54 1.47
N TYR A 250 4.67 3.96 0.70
CA TYR A 250 4.70 3.92 -0.77
C TYR A 250 6.00 3.28 -1.25
N ALA A 251 6.60 2.42 -0.43
CA ALA A 251 8.01 2.05 -0.51
C ALA A 251 8.29 0.67 -1.12
N ASP A 252 7.28 -0.10 -1.50
CA ASP A 252 7.45 -1.47 -2.00
C ASP A 252 6.22 -1.94 -2.81
N ASP A 253 6.40 -3.01 -3.60
CA ASP A 253 5.36 -3.69 -4.39
C ASP A 253 4.80 -4.93 -3.67
N LEU A 254 5.31 -5.22 -2.46
CA LEU A 254 4.86 -6.29 -1.58
C LEU A 254 4.60 -5.79 -0.16
N PRO A 255 3.75 -6.47 0.61
CA PRO A 255 3.68 -6.28 2.04
C PRO A 255 5.04 -6.54 2.73
N TYR A 256 5.30 -5.86 3.84
CA TYR A 256 6.50 -6.07 4.64
C TYR A 256 6.27 -5.71 6.11
N TYR A 257 7.05 -6.30 7.01
CA TYR A 257 7.02 -5.94 8.42
C TYR A 257 7.90 -4.74 8.70
N GLN A 258 7.34 -3.75 9.37
CA GLN A 258 8.04 -2.57 9.84
C GLN A 258 8.15 -2.64 11.37
N ALA A 259 9.38 -2.58 11.87
CA ALA A 259 9.64 -2.54 13.30
C ALA A 259 8.99 -1.31 13.95
N ILE A 260 8.41 -1.52 15.13
CA ILE A 260 7.83 -0.45 15.97
C ILE A 260 8.96 0.31 16.70
N PRO A 261 8.77 1.61 17.02
CA PRO A 261 9.74 2.37 17.81
C PRO A 261 10.15 1.64 19.10
N SER A 262 11.46 1.56 19.36
CA SER A 262 12.04 0.66 20.38
C SER A 262 11.66 0.98 21.81
N ALA A 263 11.29 2.22 22.12
CA ALA A 263 10.83 2.59 23.45
C ALA A 263 9.36 2.21 23.71
N LEU A 264 8.60 1.85 22.67
CA LEU A 264 7.25 1.32 22.84
C LEU A 264 7.29 -0.11 23.35
N ASP A 265 6.36 -0.41 24.26
CA ASP A 265 6.19 -1.73 24.87
C ASP A 265 7.46 -2.36 25.45
N ASN A 266 8.37 -1.51 25.97
CA ASN A 266 9.68 -1.92 26.46
C ASN A 266 10.48 -2.75 25.42
N GLY A 267 10.29 -2.48 24.13
CA GLY A 267 10.94 -3.18 23.03
C GLY A 267 10.31 -4.52 22.64
N ASN A 268 9.17 -4.90 23.22
CA ASN A 268 8.50 -6.20 22.95
C ASN A 268 7.32 -6.09 21.97
N ALA A 269 7.14 -4.93 21.32
CA ALA A 269 6.04 -4.72 20.41
C ALA A 269 6.20 -5.52 19.10
N ASP A 270 5.17 -6.27 18.71
CA ASP A 270 5.10 -6.90 17.40
C ASP A 270 5.17 -5.85 16.28
N PRO A 271 5.89 -6.11 15.17
CA PRO A 271 5.97 -5.16 14.07
C PRO A 271 4.62 -4.95 13.38
N PHE A 272 4.47 -3.78 12.75
CA PHE A 272 3.35 -3.54 11.87
C PHE A 272 3.54 -4.28 10.55
N LEU A 273 2.49 -4.93 10.07
CA LEU A 273 2.45 -5.30 8.68
C LEU A 273 2.06 -4.07 7.85
N ILE A 274 3.00 -3.61 7.03
CA ILE A 274 2.77 -2.56 6.05
C ILE A 274 2.27 -3.21 4.77
N LEU A 275 1.12 -2.76 4.30
CA LEU A 275 0.64 -3.00 2.94
C LEU A 275 0.83 -1.67 2.18
N PRO A 276 1.83 -1.53 1.29
CA PRO A 276 2.08 -0.28 0.59
C PRO A 276 0.88 0.19 -0.24
N TYR A 277 0.60 1.49 -0.18
CA TYR A 277 -0.38 2.17 -1.03
C TYR A 277 0.32 2.83 -2.22
N SER A 278 -0.42 3.58 -3.04
CA SER A 278 0.13 4.25 -4.22
C SER A 278 -0.34 5.70 -4.35
N LEU A 279 0.61 6.55 -4.74
CA LEU A 279 0.39 7.94 -5.16
C LEU A 279 0.61 8.13 -6.67
N ASP A 280 0.68 7.05 -7.45
CA ASP A 280 0.90 7.09 -8.90
C ASP A 280 -0.22 6.37 -9.66
N THR A 281 -0.57 5.13 -9.30
CA THR A 281 -1.79 4.44 -9.75
C THR A 281 -3.04 4.93 -9.00
N ASN A 282 -3.22 6.25 -8.94
CA ASN A 282 -4.21 6.89 -8.08
C ASN A 282 -4.86 8.12 -8.73
N ASP A 283 -6.19 8.16 -8.72
CA ASP A 283 -7.00 9.15 -9.44
C ASP A 283 -6.93 10.59 -8.93
N PHE A 284 -6.33 10.83 -7.76
CA PHE A 284 -6.01 12.20 -7.33
C PHE A 284 -5.12 12.93 -8.35
N LYS A 285 -4.36 12.20 -9.19
CA LYS A 285 -3.58 12.72 -10.32
C LYS A 285 -4.41 13.40 -11.41
N TYR A 286 -5.75 13.36 -11.37
CA TYR A 286 -6.61 14.24 -12.18
C TYR A 286 -6.77 15.63 -11.61
N LEU A 287 -6.36 15.88 -10.37
CA LEU A 287 -6.51 17.15 -9.65
C LEU A 287 -5.17 17.68 -9.11
N MET A 288 -4.04 17.21 -9.65
CA MET A 288 -2.70 17.66 -9.27
C MET A 288 -2.09 18.55 -10.35
N PRO A 289 -1.14 19.45 -10.04
CA PRO A 289 -0.47 20.28 -11.05
C PRO A 289 0.23 19.45 -12.15
N ASN A 290 0.80 18.29 -11.80
CA ASN A 290 1.30 17.29 -12.74
C ASN A 290 0.20 16.29 -13.11
N ASN A 291 -0.72 16.74 -13.94
CA ASN A 291 -2.04 16.13 -14.08
C ASN A 291 -2.16 15.08 -15.19
N TRP A 292 -3.10 14.16 -15.02
CA TRP A 292 -3.77 13.48 -16.12
C TRP A 292 -4.76 14.42 -16.79
N SER A 293 -4.61 14.61 -18.09
CA SER A 293 -5.43 15.56 -18.85
C SER A 293 -6.64 14.89 -19.50
N SER A 294 -6.56 13.58 -19.72
CA SER A 294 -7.61 12.76 -20.30
C SER A 294 -8.01 11.61 -19.36
N PRO A 295 -9.30 11.21 -19.34
CA PRO A 295 -9.73 9.96 -18.71
C PRO A 295 -8.87 8.75 -19.11
N ASP A 296 -8.42 8.69 -20.36
CA ASP A 296 -7.61 7.58 -20.88
C ASP A 296 -6.17 7.55 -20.32
N ASP A 297 -5.67 8.64 -19.74
CA ASP A 297 -4.31 8.68 -19.20
C ASP A 297 -4.17 7.73 -17.99
N LEU A 298 -5.12 7.79 -17.05
CA LEU A 298 -5.20 6.83 -15.93
C LEU A 298 -5.30 5.41 -16.47
N LEU A 299 -6.22 5.15 -17.41
CA LEU A 299 -6.44 3.81 -17.94
C LEU A 299 -5.15 3.21 -18.51
N LYS A 300 -4.44 3.96 -19.35
CA LYS A 300 -3.18 3.53 -19.95
C LYS A 300 -2.11 3.28 -18.88
N TYR A 301 -2.03 4.15 -17.88
CA TYR A 301 -1.10 4.00 -16.77
C TYR A 301 -1.40 2.72 -15.96
N LEU A 302 -2.66 2.48 -15.61
CA LEU A 302 -3.08 1.27 -14.90
C LEU A 302 -2.81 0.01 -15.71
N ILE A 303 -3.10 -0.02 -17.01
CA ILE A 303 -2.79 -1.17 -17.87
C ILE A 303 -1.28 -1.42 -17.92
N GLY A 304 -0.48 -0.37 -18.12
CA GLY A 304 0.98 -0.50 -18.16
C GLY A 304 1.57 -1.04 -16.86
N ALA A 305 1.14 -0.49 -15.71
CA ALA A 305 1.57 -0.97 -14.39
C ALA A 305 1.09 -2.41 -14.13
N PHE A 306 -0.14 -2.74 -14.50
CA PHE A 306 -0.66 -4.11 -14.39
C PHE A 306 0.17 -5.08 -15.23
N ASP A 307 0.44 -4.75 -16.50
CA ASP A 307 1.13 -5.64 -17.42
C ASP A 307 2.57 -5.93 -16.98
N GLU A 308 3.29 -4.92 -16.46
CA GLU A 308 4.64 -5.10 -15.92
C GLU A 308 4.63 -6.05 -14.70
N LEU A 309 3.79 -5.77 -13.71
CA LEU A 309 3.69 -6.59 -12.50
C LEU A 309 3.17 -8.00 -12.79
N TYR A 310 2.26 -8.14 -13.77
CA TYR A 310 1.75 -9.43 -14.21
C TYR A 310 2.85 -10.25 -14.91
N ALA A 311 3.66 -9.63 -15.78
CA ALA A 311 4.80 -10.27 -16.42
C ALA A 311 5.85 -10.74 -15.39
N GLU A 312 6.19 -9.90 -14.41
CA GLU A 312 7.05 -10.33 -13.29
C GLU A 312 6.48 -11.55 -12.54
N GLY A 313 5.15 -11.58 -12.36
CA GLY A 313 4.44 -12.71 -11.78
C GLY A 313 4.53 -13.98 -12.62
N GLU A 314 4.43 -13.88 -13.93
CA GLU A 314 4.64 -14.99 -14.87
C GLU A 314 6.08 -15.52 -14.81
N GLU A 315 7.05 -14.64 -14.58
CA GLU A 315 8.47 -14.98 -14.34
C GLU A 315 8.76 -15.54 -12.94
N GLY A 316 7.73 -15.65 -12.08
CA GLY A 316 7.82 -16.28 -10.76
C GLY A 316 8.05 -15.31 -9.60
N SER A 317 7.92 -14.00 -9.83
CA SER A 317 8.06 -12.94 -8.84
C SER A 317 6.76 -12.12 -8.69
N PRO A 318 5.62 -12.75 -8.34
CA PRO A 318 4.33 -12.04 -8.29
C PRO A 318 4.32 -10.94 -7.22
N LYS A 319 3.60 -9.85 -7.50
CA LYS A 319 3.50 -8.65 -6.66
C LYS A 319 2.05 -8.28 -6.36
N MET A 320 1.85 -7.21 -5.59
CA MET A 320 0.54 -6.57 -5.46
C MET A 320 0.50 -5.22 -6.19
N MET A 321 -0.70 -4.81 -6.59
CA MET A 321 -0.98 -3.51 -7.20
C MET A 321 -2.09 -2.82 -6.42
N SER A 322 -1.79 -1.67 -5.82
CA SER A 322 -2.79 -0.80 -5.19
C SER A 322 -3.36 0.19 -6.23
N ILE A 323 -4.66 0.45 -6.19
CA ILE A 323 -5.30 1.42 -7.08
C ILE A 323 -6.16 2.37 -6.24
N GLY A 324 -5.75 3.63 -6.17
CA GLY A 324 -6.44 4.66 -5.42
C GLY A 324 -7.52 5.36 -6.22
N LEU A 325 -8.74 5.38 -5.71
CA LEU A 325 -9.89 6.05 -6.32
C LEU A 325 -10.54 7.00 -5.31
N HIS A 326 -11.11 8.10 -5.76
CA HIS A 326 -11.87 9.02 -4.90
C HIS A 326 -13.27 9.19 -5.44
N ALA A 327 -14.27 9.19 -4.55
CA ALA A 327 -15.67 9.24 -4.95
C ALA A 327 -15.99 10.50 -5.78
N ARG A 328 -15.49 11.66 -5.37
CA ARG A 328 -15.66 12.93 -6.11
C ARG A 328 -14.91 13.01 -7.44
N ILE A 329 -13.88 12.17 -7.64
CA ILE A 329 -13.00 12.21 -8.82
C ILE A 329 -13.44 11.17 -9.86
N SER A 330 -13.07 9.90 -9.74
CA SER A 330 -13.42 8.88 -10.72
C SER A 330 -14.90 8.52 -10.73
N GLY A 331 -15.67 8.92 -9.71
CA GLY A 331 -17.13 8.85 -9.73
C GLY A 331 -17.78 9.80 -10.75
N ARG A 332 -17.04 10.74 -11.35
CA ARG A 332 -17.53 11.63 -12.43
C ARG A 332 -17.79 10.86 -13.72
N PRO A 333 -18.83 11.19 -14.51
CA PRO A 333 -19.15 10.43 -15.73
C PRO A 333 -18.06 10.49 -16.79
N GLY A 334 -17.27 11.57 -16.83
CA GLY A 334 -16.13 11.71 -17.73
C GLY A 334 -14.98 10.75 -17.39
N ARG A 335 -14.77 10.40 -16.12
CA ARG A 335 -13.64 9.60 -15.65
C ARG A 335 -13.99 8.13 -15.41
N ILE A 336 -15.21 7.83 -14.97
CA ILE A 336 -15.64 6.46 -14.63
C ILE A 336 -15.49 5.43 -15.76
N GLY A 337 -15.51 5.89 -17.02
CA GLY A 337 -15.31 5.03 -18.18
C GLY A 337 -13.94 4.34 -18.17
N ALA A 338 -12.90 5.02 -17.69
CA ALA A 338 -11.56 4.46 -17.53
C ALA A 338 -11.55 3.32 -16.50
N ILE A 339 -12.19 3.54 -15.34
CA ILE A 339 -12.27 2.53 -14.28
C ILE A 339 -13.01 1.28 -14.76
N ARG A 340 -14.12 1.45 -15.48
CA ARG A 340 -14.88 0.33 -16.02
C ARG A 340 -14.04 -0.49 -17.00
N LYS A 341 -13.36 0.17 -17.95
CA LYS A 341 -12.49 -0.50 -18.93
C LYS A 341 -11.34 -1.24 -18.25
N PHE A 342 -10.75 -0.67 -17.20
CA PHE A 342 -9.68 -1.33 -16.46
C PHE A 342 -10.20 -2.55 -15.67
N VAL A 343 -11.36 -2.45 -15.03
CA VAL A 343 -12.01 -3.59 -14.37
C VAL A 343 -12.32 -4.72 -15.37
N GLU A 344 -12.82 -4.38 -16.56
CA GLU A 344 -13.04 -5.33 -17.67
C GLU A 344 -11.71 -5.96 -18.13
N TYR A 345 -10.63 -5.16 -18.19
CA TYR A 345 -9.29 -5.64 -18.54
C TYR A 345 -8.77 -6.66 -17.52
N VAL A 346 -8.84 -6.35 -16.23
CA VAL A 346 -8.43 -7.26 -15.14
C VAL A 346 -9.21 -8.57 -15.20
N ASN A 347 -10.53 -8.52 -15.39
CA ASN A 347 -11.37 -9.72 -15.52
C ASN A 347 -11.09 -10.54 -16.79
N SER A 348 -10.45 -9.97 -17.80
CA SER A 348 -10.05 -10.69 -19.02
C SER A 348 -8.76 -11.51 -18.85
N LYS A 349 -8.01 -11.30 -17.77
CA LYS A 349 -6.75 -11.97 -17.48
C LYS A 349 -6.98 -13.17 -16.56
N SER A 350 -6.27 -14.27 -16.82
CA SER A 350 -6.23 -15.43 -15.93
C SER A 350 -5.38 -15.13 -14.69
N ASP A 351 -5.54 -15.93 -13.64
CA ASP A 351 -4.63 -15.95 -12.49
C ASP A 351 -4.40 -14.58 -11.84
N VAL A 352 -5.45 -13.75 -11.77
CA VAL A 352 -5.45 -12.50 -11.01
C VAL A 352 -6.22 -12.70 -9.70
N TRP A 353 -5.62 -12.30 -8.58
CA TRP A 353 -6.33 -12.24 -7.31
C TRP A 353 -6.78 -10.81 -7.01
N VAL A 354 -8.07 -10.52 -7.19
CA VAL A 354 -8.66 -9.25 -6.72
C VAL A 354 -9.11 -9.41 -5.27
N ALA A 355 -8.54 -8.64 -4.35
CA ALA A 355 -8.72 -8.85 -2.92
C ALA A 355 -8.89 -7.54 -2.14
N THR A 356 -9.52 -7.64 -0.96
CA THR A 356 -9.45 -6.57 0.03
C THR A 356 -8.06 -6.53 0.67
N ARG A 357 -7.70 -5.40 1.29
CA ARG A 357 -6.43 -5.28 2.00
C ARG A 357 -6.37 -6.18 3.22
N GLU A 358 -7.47 -6.37 3.93
CA GLU A 358 -7.58 -7.36 4.99
C GLU A 358 -7.25 -8.77 4.49
N GLU A 359 -7.75 -9.18 3.32
CA GLU A 359 -7.43 -10.50 2.75
C GLU A 359 -5.94 -10.64 2.43
N ILE A 360 -5.32 -9.62 1.83
CA ILE A 360 -3.88 -9.59 1.57
C ILE A 360 -3.09 -9.68 2.89
N ALA A 361 -3.50 -8.91 3.90
CA ALA A 361 -2.84 -8.89 5.19
C ALA A 361 -2.92 -10.24 5.90
N ARG A 362 -4.10 -10.87 5.93
CA ARG A 362 -4.28 -12.21 6.53
C ARG A 362 -3.48 -13.26 5.78
N HIS A 363 -3.48 -13.23 4.46
CA HIS A 363 -2.67 -14.10 3.61
C HIS A 363 -1.18 -13.95 3.93
N TRP A 364 -0.69 -12.72 4.02
CA TRP A 364 0.71 -12.44 4.32
C TRP A 364 1.11 -12.95 5.70
N LYS A 365 0.34 -12.65 6.74
CA LYS A 365 0.63 -13.12 8.11
C LYS A 365 0.65 -14.64 8.21
N ALA A 366 -0.15 -15.35 7.42
CA ALA A 366 -0.16 -16.80 7.38
C ALA A 366 1.01 -17.40 6.59
N THR A 367 1.38 -16.78 5.47
CA THR A 367 2.39 -17.32 4.53
C THR A 367 3.81 -16.91 4.92
N HIS A 368 3.96 -15.67 5.39
CA HIS A 368 5.21 -15.03 5.79
C HIS A 368 5.05 -14.48 7.21
N PRO A 369 4.85 -15.31 8.24
CA PRO A 369 4.77 -14.82 9.61
C PRO A 369 6.07 -14.09 10.00
N HIS A 370 5.95 -13.03 10.79
CA HIS A 370 7.13 -12.38 11.36
C HIS A 370 7.92 -13.40 12.21
N GLN A 371 9.26 -13.42 12.03
CA GLN A 371 10.17 -14.35 12.70
C GLN A 371 10.90 -13.71 13.86
#